data_AF-A0A1F5FGK5-F1
#
_entry.id   AF-A0A1F5FGK5-F1
#
_cell.length_a   1.000
_cell.length_b   1.000
_cell.length_c   1.000
_cell.angle_alpha   90.00
_cell.angle_beta   90.00
_cell.angle_gamma   90.00
#
_symmetry.space_group_name_H-M   'P 1'
#
loop_
_entity.id
_entity.type
_entity.pdbx_description
1 polymer ?
#
loop_
_entity_poly.entity_id
_entity_poly.type
_entity_poly.pdbx_seq_one_letter_code
_entity_poly.pdbx_strand_id
1 'polypeptide(L)'
;MSANVFLMEVTEVENPKIDGFYEEAMDKVGRFFGINWIQNRPIVRLVKDRKTIDILRRKQTSDWVVGFTDRLGIVLLHPDSFGTECRQKYSDEYYSELVAHEIAHLFYEITSGGKRFPVWLTEGISGYVSEQYIDRPVIKEFTKFLEPEAIESLYSEAPYAVKLLVDKYGRRKLLDLVKAVAKIPMDDVSFPKVFLDMYGLKLEYKMFNDLATEEV
;
A
#
# COMPACT_ATOMS: atom_id res chain seq x y z
N MET A 1 -13.35 -26.91 -16.99
CA MET A 1 -12.16 -26.29 -16.37
C MET A 1 -11.59 -27.29 -15.37
N SER A 2 -10.33 -27.68 -15.50
CA SER A 2 -9.65 -28.50 -14.48
C SER A 2 -9.36 -27.65 -13.24
N ALA A 3 -9.47 -28.24 -12.05
CA ALA A 3 -9.01 -27.58 -10.84
C ALA A 3 -7.49 -27.38 -10.91
N ASN A 4 -7.02 -26.17 -10.57
CA ASN A 4 -5.59 -25.94 -10.34
C ASN A 4 -5.29 -26.42 -8.90
N VAL A 5 -4.62 -27.56 -8.79
CA VAL A 5 -4.22 -28.16 -7.52
C VAL A 5 -2.73 -27.87 -7.30
N PHE A 6 -2.40 -27.32 -6.14
CA PHE A 6 -1.03 -27.01 -5.75
C PHE A 6 -0.66 -27.76 -4.49
N LEU A 7 0.55 -28.31 -4.47
CA LEU A 7 1.18 -28.81 -3.25
C LEU A 7 2.04 -27.69 -2.67
N MET A 8 1.78 -27.33 -1.41
CA MET A 8 2.58 -26.37 -0.66
C MET A 8 3.12 -27.06 0.59
N GLU A 9 4.43 -27.01 0.77
CA GLU A 9 5.08 -27.40 2.02
C GLU A 9 5.21 -26.15 2.89
N VAL A 10 4.68 -26.21 4.11
CA VAL A 10 4.67 -25.08 5.04
C VAL A 10 5.47 -25.47 6.26
N THR A 11 6.45 -24.65 6.59
CA THR A 11 7.29 -24.81 7.77
C THR A 11 7.24 -23.51 8.57
N GLU A 12 7.05 -23.63 9.88
CA GLU A 12 7.17 -22.50 10.79
C GLU A 12 8.65 -22.11 10.89
N VAL A 13 8.91 -20.81 10.82
CA VAL A 13 10.26 -20.27 10.89
C VAL A 13 10.30 -19.20 11.97
N GLU A 14 11.27 -19.30 12.88
CA GLU A 14 11.57 -18.23 13.83
C GLU A 14 12.49 -17.22 13.15
N ASN A 15 12.04 -15.96 13.04
CA ASN A 15 12.86 -14.90 12.48
C ASN A 15 12.65 -13.61 13.28
N PRO A 16 13.38 -13.43 14.41
CA PRO A 16 13.20 -12.29 15.31
C PRO A 16 13.31 -10.92 14.63
N LYS A 17 14.03 -10.85 13.50
CA LYS A 17 14.18 -9.62 12.73
C LYS A 17 12.91 -9.26 11.96
N ILE A 18 12.35 -10.23 11.24
CA ILE A 18 11.08 -10.04 10.52
C ILE A 18 9.94 -9.84 11.52
N ASP A 19 9.96 -10.55 12.65
CA ASP A 19 9.00 -10.35 13.74
C ASP A 19 9.09 -8.91 14.28
N GLY A 20 10.32 -8.39 14.46
CA GLY A 20 10.54 -7.00 14.85
C GLY A 20 9.94 -5.99 13.85
N PHE A 21 10.22 -6.17 12.55
CA PHE A 21 9.64 -5.31 11.50
C PHE A 21 8.11 -5.38 11.47
N TYR A 22 7.56 -6.58 11.68
CA TYR A 22 6.12 -6.80 11.71
C TYR A 22 5.45 -6.11 12.90
N GLU A 23 6.01 -6.24 14.11
CA GLU A 23 5.47 -5.59 15.30
C GLU A 23 5.55 -4.06 15.20
N GLU A 24 6.67 -3.53 14.72
CA GLU A 24 6.83 -2.09 14.48
C GLU A 24 5.83 -1.58 13.44
N ALA A 25 5.66 -2.30 12.33
CA ALA A 25 4.68 -1.96 11.31
C ALA A 25 3.24 -1.98 11.83
N MET A 26 2.86 -3.01 12.59
CA MET A 26 1.51 -3.11 13.17
C MET A 26 1.21 -1.95 14.13
N ASP A 27 2.18 -1.53 14.94
CA ASP A 27 2.06 -0.36 15.82
C ASP A 27 2.03 0.97 15.04
N LYS A 28 2.98 1.17 14.11
CA LYS A 28 3.07 2.37 13.25
C LYS A 28 1.78 2.58 12.44
N VAL A 29 1.37 1.57 11.68
CA VAL A 29 0.17 1.61 10.86
C VAL A 29 -1.09 1.69 11.73
N GLY A 30 -1.15 0.92 12.82
CA GLY A 30 -2.26 0.97 13.77
C GLY A 30 -2.48 2.35 14.37
N ARG A 31 -1.41 3.05 14.76
CA ARG A 31 -1.47 4.45 15.19
C ARG A 31 -1.99 5.38 14.11
N PHE A 32 -1.58 5.19 12.86
CA PHE A 32 -2.06 6.02 11.74
C PHE A 32 -3.57 5.87 11.55
N PHE A 33 -4.07 4.64 11.44
CA PHE A 33 -5.51 4.37 11.25
C PHE A 33 -6.35 4.53 12.53
N GLY A 34 -5.71 4.60 13.70
CA GLY A 34 -6.40 4.63 14.99
C GLY A 34 -7.05 3.29 15.35
N ILE A 35 -6.43 2.18 14.93
CA ILE A 35 -6.91 0.81 15.14
C ILE A 35 -5.84 0.06 15.93
N ASN A 36 -6.24 -0.52 17.08
CA ASN A 36 -5.38 -1.40 17.86
C ASN A 36 -5.72 -2.87 17.56
N TRP A 37 -5.08 -3.45 16.55
CA TRP A 37 -5.40 -4.79 16.07
C TRP A 37 -4.66 -5.88 16.85
N ILE A 38 -5.29 -6.40 17.91
CA ILE A 38 -4.68 -7.36 18.85
C ILE A 38 -5.14 -8.82 18.68
N GLN A 39 -6.22 -9.07 17.94
CA GLN A 39 -6.79 -10.42 17.75
C GLN A 39 -6.77 -10.81 16.27
N ASN A 40 -6.48 -12.08 15.96
CA ASN A 40 -6.46 -12.60 14.59
C ASN A 40 -5.59 -11.73 13.66
N ARG A 41 -4.40 -11.38 14.14
CA ARG A 41 -3.45 -10.56 13.40
C ARG A 41 -3.00 -11.29 12.12
N PRO A 42 -2.69 -10.56 11.04
CA PRO A 42 -2.30 -11.18 9.77
C PRO A 42 -1.00 -11.96 9.91
N ILE A 43 -0.93 -13.12 9.26
CA ILE A 43 0.25 -13.98 9.25
C ILE A 43 1.17 -13.57 8.09
N VAL A 44 2.47 -13.49 8.35
CA VAL A 44 3.51 -13.30 7.34
C VAL A 44 3.93 -14.65 6.77
N ARG A 45 3.96 -14.76 5.44
CA ARG A 45 4.46 -15.93 4.71
C ARG A 45 5.64 -15.52 3.86
N LEU A 46 6.74 -16.23 4.03
CA LEU A 46 7.95 -16.03 3.24
C LEU A 46 7.98 -17.03 2.09
N VAL A 47 8.20 -16.53 0.87
CA VAL A 47 8.36 -17.37 -0.32
C VAL A 47 9.77 -17.21 -0.88
N LYS A 48 10.37 -18.31 -1.35
CA LYS A 48 11.77 -18.33 -1.78
C LYS A 48 11.99 -17.89 -3.23
N ASP A 49 10.95 -17.86 -4.06
CA ASP A 49 11.10 -17.57 -5.49
C ASP A 49 9.93 -16.80 -6.10
N ARG A 50 10.22 -16.14 -7.24
CA ARG A 50 9.27 -15.39 -8.07
C ARG A 50 8.12 -16.26 -8.57
N LYS A 51 8.42 -17.51 -8.93
CA LYS A 51 7.43 -18.44 -9.49
C LYS A 51 6.30 -18.69 -8.50
N THR A 52 6.62 -18.78 -7.21
CA THR A 52 5.64 -18.93 -6.13
C THR A 52 4.77 -17.68 -6.01
N ILE A 53 5.34 -16.48 -6.11
CA ILE A 53 4.56 -15.22 -6.17
C ILE A 53 3.59 -15.25 -7.36
N ASP A 54 4.07 -15.61 -8.55
CA ASP A 54 3.25 -15.66 -9.76
C ASP A 54 2.09 -16.66 -9.65
N ILE A 55 2.35 -17.83 -9.06
CA ILE A 55 1.33 -18.86 -8.78
C ILE A 55 0.26 -18.31 -7.83
N LEU A 56 0.68 -17.72 -6.71
CA LEU A 56 -0.26 -17.17 -5.72
C LEU A 56 -1.06 -16.00 -6.29
N ARG A 57 -0.44 -15.17 -7.13
CA ARG A 57 -1.08 -14.04 -7.83
C ARG A 57 -1.89 -14.43 -9.07
N ARG A 58 -1.77 -15.70 -9.51
CA ARG A 58 -2.40 -16.26 -10.73
C ARG A 58 -2.06 -15.51 -12.01
N LYS A 59 -0.91 -14.84 -12.04
CA LYS A 59 -0.40 -14.11 -13.20
C LYS A 59 1.10 -13.94 -13.05
N GLN A 60 1.79 -13.79 -14.18
CA GLN A 60 3.17 -13.32 -14.16
C GLN A 60 3.22 -11.91 -13.57
N THR A 61 4.10 -11.71 -12.59
CA THR A 61 4.33 -10.43 -11.94
C THR A 61 5.63 -9.81 -12.43
N SER A 62 5.73 -8.48 -12.32
CA SER A 62 6.99 -7.79 -12.60
C SER A 62 8.03 -8.12 -11.52
N ASP A 63 9.30 -8.02 -11.90
CA ASP A 63 10.46 -8.29 -11.04
C ASP A 63 10.53 -7.44 -9.76
N TRP A 64 9.85 -6.30 -9.74
CA TRP A 64 9.77 -5.40 -8.58
C TRP A 64 8.71 -5.78 -7.56
N VAL A 65 7.81 -6.71 -7.86
CA VAL A 65 6.75 -7.14 -6.93
C VAL A 65 7.36 -8.10 -5.90
N VAL A 66 7.81 -7.61 -4.77
CA VAL A 66 8.50 -8.46 -3.75
C VAL A 66 7.61 -8.81 -2.56
N GLY A 67 6.38 -8.29 -2.53
CA GLY A 67 5.38 -8.57 -1.52
C GLY A 67 3.99 -8.34 -2.08
N PHE A 68 3.00 -8.89 -1.38
CA PHE A 68 1.60 -8.50 -1.53
C PHE A 68 0.80 -8.96 -0.31
N THR A 69 -0.33 -8.31 -0.09
CA THR A 69 -1.39 -8.81 0.78
C THR A 69 -2.59 -9.32 0.02
N ASP A 70 -3.22 -10.35 0.56
CA ASP A 70 -4.51 -10.89 0.11
C ASP A 70 -5.23 -11.59 1.28
N ARG A 71 -6.21 -12.45 0.95
CA ARG A 71 -6.97 -13.23 1.96
C ARG A 71 -6.10 -14.19 2.78
N LEU A 72 -4.91 -14.55 2.32
CA LEU A 72 -3.99 -15.37 3.07
C LEU A 72 -3.33 -14.53 4.18
N GLY A 73 -3.17 -13.23 4.01
CA GLY A 73 -2.47 -12.35 4.93
C GLY A 73 -1.38 -11.61 4.18
N ILE A 74 -0.15 -11.65 4.70
CA ILE A 74 1.00 -10.99 4.08
C ILE A 74 1.89 -12.06 3.45
N VAL A 75 2.26 -11.87 2.18
CA VAL A 75 3.21 -12.72 1.47
C VAL A 75 4.40 -11.86 1.05
N LEU A 76 5.60 -12.26 1.44
CA LEU A 76 6.84 -11.55 1.14
C LEU A 76 7.86 -12.50 0.50
N LEU A 77 8.62 -11.99 -0.45
CA LEU A 77 9.83 -12.64 -0.91
C LEU A 77 10.82 -12.73 0.26
N HIS A 78 11.43 -13.90 0.43
CA HIS A 78 12.40 -14.14 1.47
C HIS A 78 13.63 -13.22 1.28
N PRO A 79 14.22 -12.65 2.35
CA PRO A 79 15.42 -11.79 2.27
C PRO A 79 16.55 -12.34 1.39
N ASP A 80 16.93 -13.61 1.58
CA ASP A 80 17.99 -14.28 0.78
C ASP A 80 17.73 -14.33 -0.74
N SER A 81 16.50 -14.09 -1.18
CA SER A 81 16.11 -14.13 -2.60
C SER A 81 16.23 -12.76 -3.29
N PHE A 82 16.55 -11.70 -2.53
CA PHE A 82 16.76 -10.38 -3.09
C PHE A 82 18.05 -10.32 -3.91
N GLY A 83 18.00 -9.62 -5.04
CA GLY A 83 19.10 -9.56 -6.02
C GLY A 83 19.16 -10.76 -6.96
N THR A 84 18.45 -11.85 -6.67
CA THR A 84 18.31 -13.02 -7.56
C THR A 84 16.92 -13.11 -8.18
N GLU A 85 15.87 -12.97 -7.38
CA GLU A 85 14.45 -13.10 -7.79
C GLU A 85 13.75 -11.75 -8.02
N CYS A 86 14.45 -10.66 -7.71
CA CYS A 86 14.02 -9.29 -7.92
C CYS A 86 15.20 -8.37 -8.22
N ARG A 87 14.93 -7.24 -8.86
CA ARG A 87 15.95 -6.22 -9.18
C ARG A 87 16.47 -5.47 -7.96
N GLN A 88 15.71 -5.46 -6.86
CA GLN A 88 16.07 -4.78 -5.61
C GLN A 88 17.12 -5.58 -4.85
N LYS A 89 18.05 -4.87 -4.21
CA LYS A 89 18.93 -5.43 -3.19
C LYS A 89 18.25 -5.35 -1.83
N TYR A 90 18.49 -6.34 -0.99
CA TYR A 90 17.99 -6.33 0.38
C TYR A 90 18.68 -5.21 1.19
N SER A 91 17.87 -4.49 1.96
CA SER A 91 18.30 -3.76 3.15
C SER A 91 17.22 -3.89 4.22
N ASP A 92 17.61 -3.70 5.48
CA ASP A 92 16.68 -3.78 6.60
C ASP A 92 15.63 -2.70 6.52
N GLU A 93 16.05 -1.49 6.16
CA GLU A 93 15.21 -0.31 5.99
C GLU A 93 14.14 -0.61 4.93
N TYR A 94 14.56 -0.98 3.71
CA TYR A 94 13.63 -1.30 2.62
C TYR A 94 12.66 -2.42 3.01
N TYR A 95 13.15 -3.48 3.66
CA TYR A 95 12.31 -4.61 4.02
C TYR A 95 11.31 -4.25 5.12
N SER A 96 11.71 -3.43 6.10
CA SER A 96 10.82 -2.91 7.13
C SER A 96 9.71 -2.03 6.56
N GLU A 97 10.06 -1.15 5.61
CA GLU A 97 9.10 -0.32 4.89
C GLU A 97 8.15 -1.16 4.04
N LEU A 98 8.65 -2.20 3.36
CA LEU A 98 7.82 -3.15 2.61
C LEU A 98 6.79 -3.84 3.53
N VAL A 99 7.22 -4.32 4.70
CA VAL A 99 6.31 -4.95 5.68
C VAL A 99 5.23 -3.96 6.12
N ALA A 100 5.60 -2.71 6.41
CA ALA A 100 4.65 -1.65 6.77
C ALA A 100 3.68 -1.30 5.64
N HIS A 101 4.16 -1.26 4.40
CA HIS A 101 3.34 -1.01 3.21
C HIS A 101 2.26 -2.08 3.06
N GLU A 102 2.65 -3.35 3.13
CA GLU A 102 1.72 -4.47 3.01
C GLU A 102 0.70 -4.49 4.15
N ILE A 103 1.12 -4.20 5.38
CA ILE A 103 0.20 -4.06 6.53
C ILE A 103 -0.77 -2.89 6.32
N ALA A 104 -0.32 -1.76 5.77
CA ALA A 104 -1.17 -0.61 5.51
C ALA A 104 -2.34 -0.93 4.57
N HIS A 105 -2.15 -1.80 3.58
CA HIS A 105 -3.26 -2.30 2.76
C HIS A 105 -4.33 -3.02 3.58
N LEU A 106 -3.95 -3.82 4.59
CA LEU A 106 -4.92 -4.54 5.42
C LEU A 106 -5.71 -3.58 6.32
N PHE A 107 -5.06 -2.59 6.92
CA PHE A 107 -5.75 -1.56 7.70
C PHE A 107 -6.64 -0.67 6.81
N TYR A 108 -6.20 -0.39 5.58
CA TYR A 108 -7.02 0.30 4.59
C TYR A 108 -8.29 -0.49 4.31
N GLU A 109 -8.19 -1.79 4.00
CA GLU A 109 -9.35 -2.65 3.75
C GLU A 109 -10.31 -2.71 4.93
N ILE A 110 -9.82 -2.82 6.17
CA ILE A 110 -10.69 -2.75 7.36
C ILE A 110 -11.47 -1.44 7.37
N THR A 111 -10.79 -0.33 7.10
CA THR A 111 -11.38 1.01 7.15
C THR A 111 -12.34 1.29 5.99
N SER A 112 -12.05 0.73 4.81
CA SER A 112 -12.79 0.92 3.57
C SER A 112 -13.90 -0.12 3.34
N GLY A 113 -14.16 -1.00 4.30
CA GLY A 113 -15.18 -2.05 4.17
C GLY A 113 -14.80 -3.12 3.13
N GLY A 114 -13.51 -3.47 3.05
CA GLY A 114 -12.96 -4.52 2.19
C GLY A 114 -12.64 -4.07 0.76
N LYS A 115 -12.54 -2.76 0.50
CA LYS A 115 -12.29 -2.22 -0.85
C LYS A 115 -10.84 -1.72 -0.99
N ARG A 116 -10.19 -2.04 -2.10
CA ARG A 116 -8.90 -1.43 -2.52
C ARG A 116 -9.14 -0.39 -3.61
N PHE A 117 -9.90 0.66 -3.29
CA PHE A 117 -10.34 1.66 -4.26
C PHE A 117 -10.37 3.07 -3.64
N PRO A 118 -10.09 4.13 -4.43
CA PRO A 118 -9.38 4.06 -5.71
C PRO A 118 -7.92 3.62 -5.49
N VAL A 119 -7.31 3.06 -6.53
CA VAL A 119 -5.95 2.47 -6.44
C VAL A 119 -4.94 3.47 -5.91
N TRP A 120 -4.96 4.71 -6.41
CA TRP A 120 -4.05 5.76 -5.97
C TRP A 120 -4.15 6.06 -4.47
N LEU A 121 -5.33 5.97 -3.87
CA LEU A 121 -5.52 6.29 -2.46
C LEU A 121 -4.98 5.16 -1.58
N THR A 122 -5.23 3.90 -1.95
CA THR A 122 -4.69 2.75 -1.20
C THR A 122 -3.16 2.66 -1.31
N GLU A 123 -2.61 2.79 -2.52
CA GLU A 123 -1.15 2.77 -2.73
C GLU A 123 -0.48 4.00 -2.11
N GLY A 124 -1.09 5.18 -2.27
CA GLY A 124 -0.60 6.43 -1.70
C GLY A 124 -0.56 6.41 -0.18
N ILE A 125 -1.62 5.92 0.49
CA ILE A 125 -1.62 5.77 1.95
C ILE A 125 -0.57 4.75 2.39
N SER A 126 -0.47 3.62 1.67
CA SER A 126 0.48 2.57 2.03
C SER A 126 1.92 3.07 1.92
N GLY A 127 2.27 3.73 0.81
CA GLY A 127 3.59 4.33 0.64
C GLY A 127 3.86 5.52 1.57
N TYR A 128 2.85 6.31 1.93
CA TYR A 128 2.99 7.41 2.90
C TYR A 128 3.26 6.89 4.31
N VAL A 129 2.43 5.98 4.81
CA VAL A 129 2.55 5.44 6.18
C VAL A 129 3.79 4.55 6.32
N SER A 130 4.17 3.85 5.26
CA SER A 130 5.39 3.07 5.24
C SER A 130 6.65 3.89 5.00
N GLU A 131 6.53 5.20 4.77
CA GLU A 131 7.65 6.12 4.52
C GLU A 131 8.49 5.83 3.25
N GLN A 132 8.00 4.97 2.36
CA GLN A 132 8.66 4.62 1.10
C GLN A 132 8.89 5.80 0.14
N TYR A 133 8.35 6.97 0.46
CA TYR A 133 8.51 8.22 -0.28
C TYR A 133 9.68 9.08 0.23
N ILE A 134 10.20 8.86 1.45
CA ILE A 134 11.16 9.79 2.08
C ILE A 134 12.44 9.95 1.25
N ASP A 135 13.00 8.84 0.74
CA ASP A 135 14.26 8.85 -0.02
C ASP A 135 14.06 9.12 -1.52
N ARG A 136 12.85 9.49 -1.93
CA ARG A 136 12.55 9.77 -3.34
C ARG A 136 12.73 11.26 -3.66
N PRO A 137 13.01 11.59 -4.93
CA PRO A 137 13.00 12.98 -5.36
C PRO A 137 11.64 13.62 -5.07
N VAL A 138 11.67 14.83 -4.52
CA VAL A 138 10.47 15.64 -4.30
C VAL A 138 9.74 15.83 -5.64
N ILE A 139 8.43 15.57 -5.62
CA ILE A 139 7.55 15.72 -6.78
C ILE A 139 7.39 17.20 -7.09
N LYS A 140 7.87 17.62 -8.27
CA LYS A 140 7.73 18.99 -8.76
C LYS A 140 6.38 19.24 -9.43
N GLU A 141 5.79 18.18 -9.98
CA GLU A 141 4.52 18.22 -10.68
C GLU A 141 3.88 16.82 -10.64
N PHE A 142 2.62 16.77 -10.27
CA PHE A 142 1.76 15.59 -10.35
C PHE A 142 1.17 15.50 -11.74
N THR A 143 1.27 14.32 -12.36
CA THR A 143 0.94 14.19 -13.78
C THR A 143 0.03 13.01 -14.09
N LYS A 144 0.18 11.88 -13.39
CA LYS A 144 -0.43 10.62 -13.84
C LYS A 144 -0.94 9.70 -12.74
N PHE A 145 -0.70 9.97 -11.46
CA PHE A 145 -1.03 9.01 -10.39
C PHE A 145 -2.52 8.72 -10.20
N LEU A 146 -3.42 9.52 -10.79
CA LEU A 146 -4.86 9.23 -10.78
C LEU A 146 -5.24 8.16 -11.82
N GLU A 147 -4.34 7.83 -12.76
CA GLU A 147 -4.48 6.78 -13.76
C GLU A 147 -3.94 5.45 -13.21
N PRO A 148 -4.78 4.42 -12.98
CA PRO A 148 -4.36 3.15 -12.39
C PRO A 148 -3.27 2.41 -13.18
N GLU A 149 -3.23 2.61 -14.50
CA GLU A 149 -2.25 2.04 -15.42
C GLU A 149 -0.88 2.73 -15.38
N ALA A 150 -0.79 3.94 -14.84
CA ALA A 150 0.45 4.70 -14.73
C ALA A 150 1.26 4.26 -13.51
N ILE A 151 1.63 2.97 -13.47
CA ILE A 151 2.28 2.29 -12.33
C ILE A 151 3.44 3.10 -11.74
N GLU A 152 4.33 3.64 -12.57
CA GLU A 152 5.48 4.41 -12.08
C GLU A 152 5.08 5.68 -11.33
N SER A 153 4.15 6.47 -11.89
CA SER A 153 3.60 7.67 -11.24
C SER A 153 2.73 7.31 -10.04
N LEU A 154 1.99 6.21 -10.09
CA LEU A 154 1.18 5.73 -8.96
C LEU A 154 2.06 5.52 -7.73
N TYR A 155 3.17 4.78 -7.85
CA TYR A 155 4.04 4.53 -6.70
C TYR A 155 4.92 5.73 -6.35
N SER A 156 5.30 6.59 -7.31
CA SER A 156 6.19 7.73 -7.05
C SER A 156 5.47 8.99 -6.57
N GLU A 157 4.30 9.31 -7.12
CA GLU A 157 3.56 10.55 -6.83
C GLU A 157 2.47 10.34 -5.76
N ALA A 158 1.72 9.21 -5.77
CA ALA A 158 0.57 9.06 -4.88
C ALA A 158 0.89 9.19 -3.37
N PRO A 159 2.04 8.69 -2.85
CA PRO A 159 2.43 8.93 -1.46
C PRO A 159 2.58 10.42 -1.12
N TYR A 160 3.14 11.22 -2.04
CA TYR A 160 3.24 12.67 -1.86
C TYR A 160 1.88 13.36 -1.96
N ALA A 161 1.00 12.89 -2.84
CA ALA A 161 -0.37 13.41 -2.92
C ALA A 161 -1.12 13.19 -1.59
N VAL A 162 -0.95 12.02 -0.97
CA VAL A 162 -1.49 11.72 0.36
C VAL A 162 -0.85 12.60 1.43
N LYS A 163 0.47 12.79 1.39
CA LYS A 163 1.18 13.70 2.30
C LYS A 163 0.57 15.11 2.25
N LEU A 164 0.38 15.71 1.07
CA LEU A 164 -0.24 17.03 0.92
C LEU A 164 -1.65 17.09 1.53
N LEU A 165 -2.45 16.03 1.37
CA LEU A 165 -3.78 15.96 1.98
C LEU A 165 -3.70 15.88 3.52
N VAL A 166 -2.75 15.12 4.06
CA VAL A 166 -2.54 15.01 5.51
C VAL A 166 -2.03 16.31 6.10
N ASP A 167 -1.07 16.97 5.44
CA ASP A 167 -0.45 18.19 5.95
C ASP A 167 -1.44 19.36 5.93
N LYS A 168 -2.18 19.53 4.82
CA LYS A 168 -3.14 20.63 4.70
C LYS A 168 -4.44 20.41 5.47
N TYR A 169 -4.96 19.18 5.50
CA TYR A 169 -6.31 18.93 6.03
C TYR A 169 -6.35 18.01 7.25
N GLY A 170 -5.21 17.45 7.64
CA GLY A 170 -5.08 16.56 8.77
C GLY A 170 -5.45 15.11 8.45
N ARG A 171 -4.73 14.20 9.12
CA ARG A 171 -4.95 12.75 9.09
C ARG A 171 -6.41 12.33 9.27
N ARG A 172 -7.16 12.99 10.17
CA ARG A 172 -8.56 12.62 10.47
C ARG A 172 -9.43 12.72 9.21
N LYS A 173 -9.30 13.80 8.44
CA LYS A 173 -10.11 14.03 7.24
C LYS A 173 -9.82 12.99 6.16
N LEU A 174 -8.55 12.61 5.99
CA LEU A 174 -8.15 11.53 5.09
C LEU A 174 -8.77 10.18 5.50
N LEU A 175 -8.73 9.82 6.79
CA LEU A 175 -9.35 8.57 7.26
C LEU A 175 -10.87 8.58 7.09
N ASP A 176 -11.51 9.73 7.23
CA ASP A 176 -12.95 9.85 6.98
C ASP A 176 -13.28 9.68 5.49
N LEU A 177 -12.39 10.11 4.58
CA LEU A 177 -12.49 9.80 3.15
C LEU A 177 -12.40 8.29 2.90
N VAL A 178 -11.44 7.60 3.53
CA VAL A 178 -11.31 6.13 3.41
C VAL A 178 -12.57 5.42 3.93
N LYS A 179 -13.15 5.86 5.06
CA LYS A 179 -14.42 5.29 5.56
C LYS A 179 -15.59 5.55 4.60
N ALA A 180 -15.59 6.68 3.89
CA ALA A 180 -16.62 6.98 2.91
C ALA A 180 -16.56 6.02 1.71
N VAL A 181 -15.37 5.53 1.34
CA VAL A 181 -15.19 4.48 0.30
C VAL A 181 -16.04 3.24 0.59
N ALA A 182 -16.20 2.84 1.86
CA ALA A 182 -17.02 1.70 2.24
C ALA A 182 -18.47 1.81 1.76
N LYS A 183 -18.99 3.03 1.62
CA LYS A 183 -20.41 3.32 1.36
C LYS A 183 -20.75 3.60 -0.09
N ILE A 184 -19.77 3.68 -0.98
CA ILE A 184 -19.98 4.06 -2.38
C ILE A 184 -19.68 2.93 -3.37
N PRO A 185 -20.29 2.93 -4.56
CA PRO A 185 -19.84 2.08 -5.66
C PRO A 185 -18.37 2.33 -6.03
N MET A 186 -17.71 1.32 -6.58
CA MET A 186 -16.35 1.42 -7.13
C MET A 186 -16.43 1.86 -8.59
N ASP A 187 -16.71 3.13 -8.81
CA ASP A 187 -16.79 3.74 -10.14
C ASP A 187 -16.17 5.14 -10.17
N ASP A 188 -15.92 5.63 -11.39
CA ASP A 188 -15.23 6.89 -11.65
C ASP A 188 -16.09 8.14 -11.41
N VAL A 189 -17.30 7.98 -10.87
CA VAL A 189 -18.24 9.08 -10.61
C VAL A 189 -18.43 9.29 -9.11
N SER A 190 -18.62 8.19 -8.37
CA SER A 190 -19.01 8.19 -6.96
C SER A 190 -17.87 8.68 -6.07
N PHE A 191 -16.63 8.22 -6.30
CA PHE A 191 -15.50 8.65 -5.49
C PHE A 191 -15.12 10.11 -5.71
N PRO A 192 -14.96 10.62 -6.95
CA PRO A 192 -14.69 12.04 -7.17
C PRO A 192 -15.77 12.96 -6.58
N LYS A 193 -17.05 12.53 -6.59
CA LYS A 193 -18.13 13.26 -5.93
C LYS A 193 -17.94 13.33 -4.42
N VAL A 194 -17.69 12.20 -3.76
CA VAL A 194 -17.41 12.19 -2.30
C VAL A 194 -16.18 13.02 -1.97
N PHE A 195 -15.13 12.93 -2.78
CA PHE A 195 -13.93 13.73 -2.61
C PHE A 195 -14.26 15.23 -2.68
N LEU A 196 -15.02 15.66 -3.70
CA LEU A 196 -15.48 17.03 -3.85
C LEU A 196 -16.32 17.49 -2.66
N ASP A 197 -17.28 16.69 -2.22
CA ASP A 197 -18.15 17.02 -1.08
C ASP A 197 -17.34 17.20 0.22
N MET A 198 -16.28 16.40 0.43
CA MET A 198 -15.46 16.46 1.63
C MET A 198 -14.41 17.57 1.60
N TYR A 199 -13.73 17.76 0.47
CA TYR A 199 -12.61 18.68 0.35
C TYR A 199 -13.00 20.04 -0.22
N GLY A 200 -14.17 20.16 -0.86
CA GLY A 200 -14.56 21.36 -1.62
C GLY A 200 -13.70 21.54 -2.87
N LEU A 201 -12.97 20.50 -3.29
CA LEU A 201 -12.00 20.53 -4.37
C LEU A 201 -12.27 19.41 -5.36
N LYS A 202 -12.16 19.74 -6.65
CA LYS A 202 -12.26 18.73 -7.70
C LYS A 202 -11.01 17.85 -7.66
N LEU A 203 -11.19 16.53 -7.76
CA LEU A 203 -10.10 15.58 -7.84
C LEU A 203 -9.46 15.64 -9.23
N GLU A 204 -8.37 16.40 -9.37
CA GLU A 204 -7.60 16.56 -10.60
C GLU A 204 -6.16 17.01 -10.29
N TYR A 205 -5.23 16.80 -11.22
CA TYR A 205 -3.80 17.11 -11.01
C TYR A 205 -3.55 18.56 -10.65
N LYS A 206 -4.28 19.49 -11.26
CA LYS A 206 -4.16 20.93 -10.96
C LYS A 206 -4.28 21.21 -9.46
N MET A 207 -5.22 20.55 -8.79
CA MET A 207 -5.41 20.73 -7.36
C MET A 207 -4.17 20.30 -6.57
N PHE A 208 -3.58 19.13 -6.84
CA PHE A 208 -2.37 18.68 -6.15
C PHE A 208 -1.16 19.57 -6.45
N ASN A 209 -1.03 20.04 -7.70
CA ASN A 209 0.01 20.98 -8.09
C ASN A 209 -0.12 22.32 -7.36
N ASP A 210 -1.33 22.86 -7.26
CA ASP A 210 -1.60 24.09 -6.49
C ASP A 210 -1.21 23.88 -5.01
N LEU A 211 -1.60 22.74 -4.41
CA LEU A 211 -1.24 22.41 -3.02
C LEU A 211 0.28 22.33 -2.80
N ALA A 212 1.01 21.72 -3.72
CA ALA A 212 2.47 21.60 -3.63
C ALA A 212 3.18 22.96 -3.70
N THR A 213 2.61 23.92 -4.43
CA THR A 213 3.20 25.27 -4.54
C THR A 213 2.95 26.16 -3.32
N GLU A 214 1.92 25.87 -2.51
CA GLU A 214 1.65 26.62 -1.28
C GLU A 214 2.61 26.25 -0.12
N GLU A 215 3.29 25.10 -0.21
CA GLU A 215 4.24 24.63 0.81
C GLU A 215 5.69 25.12 0.61
N VAL A 216 5.95 25.89 -0.46
CA VAL A 216 7.27 26.49 -0.77
C VAL A 216 7.39 27.92 -0.25
#